data_AF-A0A534ZA98-F1
#
_entry.id   AF-A0A534ZA98-F1
#
_cell.length_a   1.000
_cell.length_b   1.000
_cell.length_c   1.000
_cell.angle_alpha   90.00
_cell.angle_beta   90.00
_cell.angle_gamma   90.00
#
_symmetry.space_group_name_H-M   'P 1'
#
loop_
_entity.id
_entity.type
_entity.pdbx_description
1 polymer ?
#
loop_
_entity_poly.entity_id
_entity_poly.type
_entity_poly.pdbx_seq_one_letter_code
_entity_poly.pdbx_strand_id
1 'polypeptide(L)'
;MRRRRIALSGVTVEVETEHDDLGRYLAAQFPDDDAARGTPDIAVRVRWTEGPRPTLTPEAVFPGWPADVLVHRHVWTAPGRLLCLQCDDAPEIAIASAPGTPRRFELRFHFTLGAAGWREAAKRALRWRRVPALRRSRLSTLTYYAVYYPVWWHLEARGAAHPLHAAGVALDGRGLLLAGLPGS
;
A
#
# COMPACT_ATOMS: atom_id res chain seq x y z
N MET A 1 -9.68 -15.37 -4.24
CA MET A 1 -8.99 -14.08 -4.41
C MET A 1 -9.97 -13.08 -5.01
N ARG A 2 -10.02 -11.86 -4.48
CA ARG A 2 -10.85 -10.76 -4.99
C ARG A 2 -9.97 -9.83 -5.82
N ARG A 3 -10.49 -9.36 -6.95
CA ARG A 3 -9.84 -8.35 -7.79
C ARG A 3 -10.74 -7.12 -7.89
N ARG A 4 -10.14 -5.94 -7.81
CA ARG A 4 -10.83 -4.67 -8.05
C ARG A 4 -10.01 -3.86 -9.03
N ARG A 5 -10.70 -3.27 -10.01
CA ARG A 5 -10.09 -2.31 -10.92
C ARG A 5 -10.53 -0.90 -10.53
N ILE A 6 -9.57 0.01 -10.56
CA ILE A 6 -9.73 1.39 -10.08
C ILE A 6 -9.08 2.29 -11.12
N ALA A 7 -9.81 3.29 -11.60
CA ALA A 7 -9.25 4.38 -12.37
C ALA A 7 -9.02 5.57 -11.41
N LEU A 8 -7.78 6.07 -11.36
CA LEU A 8 -7.43 7.23 -10.53
C LEU A 8 -6.43 8.10 -11.29
N SER A 9 -6.76 9.39 -11.47
CA SER A 9 -5.90 10.36 -12.17
C SER A 9 -5.42 9.87 -13.54
N GLY A 10 -6.30 9.21 -14.30
CA GLY A 10 -5.99 8.67 -15.63
C GLY A 10 -5.11 7.40 -15.62
N VAL A 11 -4.85 6.81 -14.45
CA VAL A 11 -4.09 5.56 -14.28
C VAL A 11 -5.03 4.45 -13.86
N THR A 12 -4.92 3.28 -14.49
CA THR A 12 -5.69 2.09 -14.17
C THR A 12 -4.91 1.13 -13.27
N VAL A 13 -5.48 0.82 -12.11
CA VAL A 13 -4.89 -0.07 -11.10
C VAL A 13 -5.78 -1.29 -10.92
N GLU A 14 -5.20 -2.47 -11.02
CA GLU A 14 -5.84 -3.72 -10.60
C GLU A 14 -5.26 -4.16 -9.25
N VAL A 15 -6.10 -4.16 -8.21
CA VAL A 15 -5.75 -4.62 -6.86
C VAL A 15 -6.31 -6.03 -6.65
N GLU A 16 -5.40 -6.98 -6.41
CA GLU A 16 -5.73 -8.35 -6.04
C GLU A 16 -5.45 -8.58 -4.54
N THR A 17 -6.43 -9.13 -3.82
CA THR A 17 -6.25 -9.48 -2.41
C THR A 17 -7.07 -10.71 -2.02
N GLU A 18 -6.58 -11.45 -1.03
CA GLU A 18 -7.33 -12.49 -0.32
C GLU A 18 -8.09 -11.97 0.90
N HIS A 19 -7.87 -10.70 1.29
CA HIS A 19 -8.48 -10.11 2.47
C HIS A 19 -9.85 -9.49 2.15
N ASP A 20 -10.91 -10.17 2.56
CA ASP A 20 -12.31 -9.82 2.25
C ASP A 20 -12.71 -8.40 2.67
N ASP A 21 -12.29 -7.96 3.87
CA ASP A 21 -12.61 -6.62 4.34
C ASP A 21 -11.94 -5.53 3.51
N LEU A 22 -10.73 -5.79 2.99
CA LEU A 22 -10.06 -4.85 2.10
C LEU A 22 -10.78 -4.79 0.76
N GLY A 23 -11.15 -5.93 0.19
CA GLY A 23 -11.92 -5.96 -1.06
C GLY A 23 -13.25 -5.19 -0.95
N ARG A 24 -13.99 -5.37 0.15
CA ARG A 24 -15.23 -4.62 0.41
C ARG A 24 -14.99 -3.13 0.63
N TYR A 25 -13.95 -2.78 1.37
CA TYR A 25 -13.59 -1.38 1.61
C TYR A 25 -13.24 -0.67 0.31
N LEU A 26 -12.42 -1.28 -0.55
CA LEU A 26 -12.06 -0.72 -1.86
C LEU A 26 -13.30 -0.56 -2.76
N ALA A 27 -14.20 -1.54 -2.79
CA ALA A 27 -15.43 -1.43 -3.58
C ALA A 27 -16.34 -0.28 -3.12
N ALA A 28 -16.37 0.01 -1.82
CA ALA A 28 -17.14 1.13 -1.26
C ALA A 28 -16.50 2.50 -1.54
N GLN A 29 -15.17 2.57 -1.61
CA GLN A 29 -14.42 3.82 -1.85
C GLN A 29 -14.28 4.16 -3.34
N PHE A 30 -14.17 3.13 -4.19
CA PHE A 30 -13.96 3.26 -5.63
C PHE A 30 -15.08 2.52 -6.35
N PRO A 31 -16.23 3.17 -6.63
CA PRO A 31 -17.31 2.57 -7.42
C PRO A 31 -16.82 2.17 -8.81
N ASP A 32 -17.55 1.28 -9.47
CA ASP A 32 -17.15 0.78 -10.79
C ASP A 32 -17.14 1.91 -11.82
N ASP A 33 -16.05 2.00 -12.58
CA ASP A 33 -15.85 2.98 -13.64
C ASP A 33 -15.48 2.22 -14.93
N ASP A 34 -16.19 2.53 -16.01
CA ASP A 34 -15.92 1.95 -17.32
C ASP A 34 -14.52 2.31 -17.86
N ALA A 35 -13.91 3.39 -17.36
CA ALA A 35 -12.54 3.77 -17.66
C ALA A 35 -11.49 2.72 -17.22
N ALA A 36 -11.86 1.75 -16.39
CA ALA A 36 -10.95 0.72 -15.89
C ALA A 36 -10.92 -0.58 -16.74
N ARG A 37 -11.45 -0.56 -17.97
CA ARG A 37 -11.43 -1.70 -18.91
C ARG A 37 -10.08 -1.82 -19.64
N GLY A 38 -9.63 -3.04 -19.94
CA GLY A 38 -8.36 -3.30 -20.67
C GLY A 38 -7.20 -3.85 -19.81
N THR A 39 -5.96 -3.79 -20.30
CA THR A 39 -4.77 -4.13 -19.51
C THR A 39 -4.49 -2.99 -18.53
N PRO A 40 -4.37 -3.23 -17.21
CA PRO A 40 -4.13 -2.15 -16.28
C PRO A 40 -2.72 -1.57 -16.46
N ASP A 41 -2.54 -0.31 -16.09
CA ASP A 41 -1.23 0.31 -15.97
C ASP A 41 -0.42 -0.31 -14.82
N ILE A 42 -1.12 -0.68 -13.74
CA ILE A 42 -0.53 -1.16 -12.49
C ILE A 42 -1.28 -2.40 -11.99
N ALA A 43 -0.54 -3.43 -11.60
CA ALA A 43 -1.06 -4.60 -10.91
C ALA A 43 -0.49 -4.65 -9.49
N VAL A 44 -1.37 -4.64 -8.50
CA VAL A 44 -1.02 -4.63 -7.07
C VAL A 44 -1.56 -5.91 -6.43
N ARG A 45 -0.69 -6.70 -5.81
CA ARG A 45 -1.10 -7.85 -4.99
C ARG A 45 -0.90 -7.52 -3.52
N VAL A 46 -1.97 -7.64 -2.72
CA VAL A 46 -1.96 -7.38 -1.28
C VAL A 46 -2.15 -8.68 -0.51
N ARG A 47 -1.13 -9.04 0.28
CA ARG A 47 -1.18 -10.17 1.21
C ARG A 47 -1.32 -9.66 2.64
N TRP A 48 -2.29 -10.22 3.35
CA TRP A 48 -2.53 -9.91 4.77
C TRP A 48 -2.12 -11.12 5.60
N THR A 49 -1.25 -10.89 6.58
CA THR A 49 -0.84 -11.93 7.53
C THR A 49 -1.12 -11.47 8.95
N GLU A 50 -1.42 -12.44 9.81
CA GLU A 50 -1.68 -12.24 11.22
C GLU A 50 -0.52 -12.79 12.03
N GLY A 51 -0.16 -12.09 13.10
CA GLY A 51 0.83 -12.59 14.05
C GLY A 51 2.14 -11.79 14.03
N PRO A 52 3.19 -12.34 14.65
CA PRO A 52 4.50 -11.72 14.66
C PRO A 52 5.06 -11.65 13.24
N ARG A 53 5.78 -10.56 12.97
CA ARG A 53 6.45 -10.37 11.70
C ARG A 53 7.62 -11.36 11.58
N PRO A 54 7.87 -11.94 10.40
CA PRO A 54 9.08 -12.70 10.17
C PRO A 54 10.32 -11.81 10.31
N THR A 55 11.50 -12.42 10.44
CA THR A 55 12.77 -11.72 10.32
C THR A 55 12.79 -10.89 9.04
N LEU A 56 13.21 -9.63 9.14
CA LEU A 56 13.23 -8.68 8.02
C LEU A 56 14.40 -8.95 7.08
N THR A 57 14.29 -10.01 6.30
CA THR A 57 15.18 -10.29 5.17
C THR A 57 14.40 -10.26 3.85
N PRO A 58 15.04 -9.91 2.73
CA PRO A 58 14.40 -9.95 1.42
C PRO A 58 13.73 -11.28 1.11
N GLU A 59 14.43 -12.40 1.35
CA GLU A 59 13.89 -13.73 1.03
C GLU A 59 12.69 -14.11 1.93
N ALA A 60 12.69 -13.73 3.20
CA ALA A 60 11.57 -14.02 4.09
C ALA A 60 10.32 -13.17 3.76
N VAL A 61 10.53 -11.89 3.44
CA VAL A 61 9.44 -10.93 3.21
C VAL A 61 8.97 -10.94 1.76
N PHE A 62 9.83 -11.18 0.77
CA PHE A 62 9.48 -11.22 -0.64
C PHE A 62 10.29 -12.31 -1.37
N PRO A 63 9.97 -13.60 -1.16
CA PRO A 63 10.66 -14.72 -1.81
C PRO A 63 10.69 -14.54 -3.32
N GLY A 64 11.88 -14.70 -3.92
CA GLY A 64 12.08 -14.56 -5.36
C GLY A 64 12.06 -13.13 -5.92
N TRP A 65 11.93 -12.11 -5.07
CA TRP A 65 12.16 -10.72 -5.49
C TRP A 65 13.64 -10.37 -5.39
N PRO A 66 14.21 -9.70 -6.42
CA PRO A 66 15.62 -9.32 -6.41
C PRO A 66 15.88 -8.25 -5.35
N ALA A 67 16.83 -8.53 -4.46
CA ALA A 67 17.39 -7.55 -3.54
C ALA A 67 18.66 -6.97 -4.20
N ASP A 68 18.52 -5.84 -4.88
CA ASP A 68 19.59 -5.20 -5.63
C ASP A 68 20.53 -4.39 -4.69
N VAL A 69 20.58 -3.06 -4.80
CA VAL A 69 21.45 -2.21 -3.98
C VAL A 69 20.72 -1.73 -2.74
N LEU A 70 21.26 -2.04 -1.55
CA LEU A 70 20.78 -1.50 -0.28
C LEU A 70 21.14 0.00 -0.19
N VAL A 71 20.14 0.87 -0.09
CA VAL A 71 20.34 2.33 -0.03
C VAL A 71 19.93 2.95 1.30
N HIS A 72 19.12 2.26 2.09
CA HIS A 72 18.72 2.66 3.44
C HIS A 72 18.32 1.43 4.26
N ARG A 73 18.13 1.56 5.58
CA ARG A 73 17.61 0.45 6.41
C ARG A 73 16.36 -0.14 5.76
N HIS A 74 16.39 -1.44 5.49
CA HIS A 74 15.30 -2.18 4.87
C HIS A 74 14.91 -1.77 3.44
N VAL A 75 15.69 -0.95 2.73
CA VAL A 75 15.36 -0.49 1.36
C VAL A 75 16.45 -0.87 0.36
N TRP A 76 16.08 -1.73 -0.58
CA TRP A 76 16.86 -2.05 -1.77
C TRP A 76 16.24 -1.45 -3.01
N THR A 77 17.07 -1.03 -3.96
CA THR A 77 16.62 -0.37 -5.19
C THR A 77 17.50 -0.71 -6.39
N ALA A 78 16.90 -0.58 -7.56
CA ALA A 78 17.52 -0.56 -8.87
C ALA A 78 16.64 0.29 -9.80
N PRO A 79 17.07 0.62 -11.03
CA PRO A 79 16.25 1.41 -11.95
C PRO A 79 14.82 0.87 -12.09
N GLY A 80 13.84 1.65 -11.64
CA GLY A 80 12.41 1.33 -11.68
C GLY A 80 11.93 0.22 -10.73
N ARG A 81 12.81 -0.34 -9.89
CA ARG A 81 12.51 -1.39 -8.89
C ARG A 81 12.71 -0.85 -7.47
N LEU A 82 11.86 -1.31 -6.55
CA LEU A 82 11.95 -1.01 -5.12
C LEU A 82 11.66 -2.26 -4.33
N LEU A 83 12.43 -2.49 -3.26
CA LEU A 83 12.13 -3.48 -2.25
C LEU A 83 12.31 -2.85 -0.87
N CYS A 84 11.21 -2.54 -0.21
CA CYS A 84 11.15 -1.95 1.12
C CYS A 84 10.52 -2.95 2.09
N LEU A 85 11.31 -3.53 3.00
CA LEU A 85 10.82 -4.56 3.92
C LEU A 85 10.02 -3.98 5.10
N GLN A 86 10.14 -2.67 5.32
CA GLN A 86 9.42 -1.94 6.35
C GLN A 86 9.33 -0.46 5.99
N CYS A 87 8.11 0.04 5.82
CA CYS A 87 7.88 1.48 5.70
C CYS A 87 8.02 2.14 7.07
N ASP A 88 8.69 3.30 7.12
CA ASP A 88 8.94 4.00 8.39
C ASP A 88 7.62 4.51 9.02
N ASP A 89 6.73 5.10 8.22
CA ASP A 89 5.44 5.64 8.70
C ASP A 89 4.35 4.58 8.90
N ALA A 90 4.55 3.40 8.30
CA ALA A 90 3.67 2.25 8.44
C ALA A 90 4.51 0.97 8.65
N PRO A 91 5.06 0.78 9.86
CA PRO A 91 5.91 -0.36 10.20
C PRO A 91 5.29 -1.72 9.91
N GLU A 92 3.98 -1.84 9.79
CA GLU A 92 3.28 -3.08 9.46
C GLU A 92 3.32 -3.43 7.96
N ILE A 93 3.74 -2.50 7.09
CA ILE A 93 3.76 -2.64 5.64
C ILE A 93 5.16 -2.92 5.11
N ALA A 94 5.24 -3.81 4.13
CA ALA A 94 6.38 -4.01 3.25
C ALA A 94 5.91 -3.89 1.79
N ILE A 95 6.77 -3.38 0.92
CA ILE A 95 6.46 -3.05 -0.47
C ILE A 95 7.57 -3.58 -1.38
N ALA A 96 7.18 -4.30 -2.43
CA ALA A 96 8.04 -4.58 -3.57
C ALA A 96 7.41 -3.97 -4.82
N SER A 97 8.22 -3.40 -5.72
CA SER A 97 7.76 -2.91 -7.01
C SER A 97 8.75 -3.27 -8.12
N ALA A 98 8.23 -3.57 -9.30
CA ALA A 98 9.01 -3.84 -10.50
C ALA A 98 8.41 -3.12 -11.72
N PRO A 99 9.26 -2.63 -12.64
CA PRO A 99 8.80 -2.00 -13.87
C PRO A 99 8.16 -3.04 -14.81
N GLY A 100 7.37 -2.57 -15.75
CA GLY A 100 6.66 -3.40 -16.72
C GLY A 100 5.34 -2.76 -17.13
N THR A 101 4.58 -3.48 -17.97
CA THR A 101 3.21 -3.13 -18.34
C THR A 101 2.34 -4.38 -18.17
N PRO A 102 1.58 -4.52 -17.06
CA PRO A 102 1.48 -3.56 -15.95
C PRO A 102 2.75 -3.43 -15.11
N ARG A 103 2.95 -2.27 -14.47
CA ARG A 103 3.90 -2.13 -13.37
C ARG A 103 3.42 -2.98 -12.20
N ARG A 104 4.30 -3.77 -11.60
CA ARG A 104 3.93 -4.73 -10.57
C ARG A 104 4.25 -4.19 -9.19
N PHE A 105 3.32 -4.35 -8.25
CA PHE A 105 3.52 -4.13 -6.83
C PHE A 105 3.11 -5.38 -6.03
N GLU A 106 3.91 -5.74 -5.03
CA GLU A 106 3.54 -6.70 -3.99
C GLU A 106 3.58 -6.00 -2.64
N LEU A 107 2.45 -6.02 -1.94
CA LEU A 107 2.31 -5.45 -0.60
C LEU A 107 2.12 -6.59 0.40
N ARG A 108 2.91 -6.55 1.47
CA ARG A 108 2.69 -7.42 2.62
C ARG A 108 2.34 -6.60 3.84
N PHE A 109 1.18 -6.91 4.39
CA PHE A 109 0.72 -6.34 5.63
C PHE A 109 0.79 -7.38 6.75
N HIS A 110 1.40 -6.99 7.86
CA HIS A 110 1.53 -7.82 9.05
C HIS A 110 0.73 -7.18 10.17
N PHE A 111 -0.49 -7.66 10.40
CA PHE A 111 -1.30 -7.18 11.52
C PHE A 111 -0.78 -7.80 12.82
N THR A 112 -0.21 -6.96 13.68
CA THR A 112 0.28 -7.32 15.02
C THR A 112 -0.29 -6.40 16.09
N LEU A 113 -0.43 -6.91 17.32
CA LEU A 113 -0.79 -6.11 18.52
C LEU A 113 0.43 -5.78 19.40
N GLY A 114 1.65 -6.02 18.91
CA GLY A 114 2.91 -5.63 19.56
C GLY A 114 3.99 -6.71 19.50
N ALA A 115 4.80 -6.79 20.57
CA ALA A 115 5.94 -7.71 20.64
C ALA A 115 5.53 -9.18 20.41
N ALA A 116 6.35 -9.88 19.62
CA ALA A 116 6.15 -11.25 19.17
C ALA A 116 5.99 -12.27 20.31
N GLY A 117 5.40 -13.42 19.98
CA GLY A 117 5.28 -14.58 20.88
C GLY A 117 4.04 -14.55 21.78
N TRP A 118 4.11 -15.22 22.93
CA TRP A 118 2.96 -15.43 23.83
C TRP A 118 2.24 -14.14 24.26
N ARG A 119 2.97 -13.01 24.35
CA ARG A 119 2.41 -11.71 24.71
C ARG A 119 1.43 -11.21 23.67
N GLU A 120 1.67 -11.49 22.39
CA GLU A 120 0.77 -11.12 21.31
C GLU A 120 -0.51 -11.96 21.36
N ALA A 121 -0.38 -13.27 21.56
CA ALA A 121 -1.52 -14.17 21.75
C ALA A 121 -2.38 -13.75 22.95
N ALA A 122 -1.76 -13.43 24.09
CA ALA A 122 -2.45 -12.92 25.27
C ALA A 122 -3.17 -11.59 25.00
N LYS A 123 -2.53 -10.64 24.30
CA LYS A 123 -3.16 -9.37 23.91
C LYS A 123 -4.35 -9.59 22.98
N ARG A 124 -4.25 -10.51 22.02
CA ARG A 124 -5.35 -10.86 21.12
C ARG A 124 -6.52 -11.49 21.88
N ALA A 125 -6.22 -12.41 22.79
CA ALA A 125 -7.23 -13.01 23.65
C ALA A 125 -7.89 -11.96 24.54
N LEU A 126 -7.14 -11.06 25.17
CA LEU A 126 -7.69 -9.99 26.01
C LEU A 126 -8.52 -8.97 25.21
N ARG A 127 -8.10 -8.67 23.98
CA ARG A 127 -8.70 -7.63 23.13
C ARG A 127 -9.57 -8.20 22.00
N TRP A 128 -10.00 -9.46 22.09
CA TRP A 128 -10.66 -10.17 20.99
C TRP A 128 -11.85 -9.40 20.40
N ARG A 129 -12.65 -8.75 21.26
CA ARG A 129 -13.79 -7.91 20.84
C ARG A 129 -13.38 -6.65 20.07
N ARG A 130 -12.19 -6.11 20.34
CA ARG A 130 -11.66 -4.88 19.71
C ARG A 130 -10.85 -5.17 18.45
N VAL A 131 -10.34 -6.39 18.28
CA VAL A 131 -9.53 -6.78 17.10
C VAL A 131 -10.22 -6.45 15.77
N PRO A 132 -11.52 -6.74 15.56
CA PRO A 132 -12.18 -6.38 14.30
C PRO A 132 -12.16 -4.88 14.01
N ALA A 133 -12.35 -4.04 15.04
CA ALA A 133 -12.29 -2.59 14.87
C ALA A 133 -10.87 -2.11 14.54
N LEU A 134 -9.85 -2.68 15.21
CA LEU A 134 -8.44 -2.38 14.93
C LEU A 134 -8.01 -2.82 13.52
N ARG A 135 -8.53 -3.94 13.02
CA ARG A 135 -8.29 -4.35 11.62
C ARG A 135 -8.90 -3.34 10.65
N ARG A 136 -10.15 -2.93 10.90
CA ARG A 136 -10.85 -1.94 10.07
C ARG A 136 -10.12 -0.59 10.04
N SER A 137 -9.54 -0.14 11.15
CA SER A 137 -8.79 1.12 11.19
C SER A 137 -7.51 1.10 10.34
N ARG A 138 -7.05 -0.06 9.87
CA ARG A 138 -5.87 -0.20 8.98
C ARG A 138 -6.23 -0.21 7.49
N LEU A 139 -7.51 -0.33 7.15
CA LEU A 139 -7.95 -0.42 5.75
C LEU A 139 -7.68 0.87 4.97
N SER A 140 -7.77 2.05 5.60
CA SER A 140 -7.43 3.32 4.98
C SER A 140 -5.94 3.40 4.63
N THR A 141 -5.06 3.05 5.57
CA THR A 141 -3.61 2.97 5.34
C THR A 141 -3.30 1.98 4.22
N LEU A 142 -3.91 0.79 4.24
CA LEU A 142 -3.69 -0.17 3.16
C LEU A 142 -4.19 0.31 1.81
N THR A 143 -5.31 1.02 1.78
CA THR A 143 -5.82 1.63 0.55
C THR A 143 -4.85 2.66 0.00
N TYR A 144 -4.23 3.48 0.87
CA TYR A 144 -3.17 4.40 0.47
C TYR A 144 -2.02 3.68 -0.23
N TYR A 145 -1.48 2.63 0.39
CA TYR A 145 -0.35 1.90 -0.19
C TYR A 145 -0.74 1.00 -1.37
N ALA A 146 -1.99 0.55 -1.47
CA ALA A 146 -2.47 -0.33 -2.54
C ALA A 146 -2.97 0.41 -3.78
N VAL A 147 -3.36 1.68 -3.66
CA VAL A 147 -3.97 2.44 -4.76
C VAL A 147 -3.20 3.73 -5.01
N TYR A 148 -3.16 4.62 -4.02
CA TYR A 148 -2.62 5.96 -4.19
C TYR A 148 -1.11 5.94 -4.42
N TYR A 149 -0.35 5.29 -3.54
CA TYR A 149 1.11 5.24 -3.65
C TYR A 149 1.59 4.65 -4.99
N PRO A 150 1.06 3.51 -5.50
CA PRO A 150 1.40 3.00 -6.81
C PRO A 150 1.09 3.97 -7.96
N VAL A 151 -0.06 4.65 -7.92
CA VAL A 151 -0.46 5.66 -8.92
C VAL A 151 0.52 6.83 -8.93
N TRP A 152 0.84 7.37 -7.75
CA TRP A 152 1.79 8.47 -7.63
C TRP A 152 3.18 8.08 -8.12
N TRP A 153 3.67 6.91 -7.71
CA TRP A 153 4.94 6.38 -8.18
C TRP A 153 4.96 6.20 -9.70
N HIS A 154 3.87 5.70 -10.30
CA HIS A 154 3.78 5.50 -11.74
C HIS A 154 3.78 6.82 -12.52
N LEU A 155 3.05 7.82 -12.03
CA LEU A 155 3.02 9.16 -12.65
C LEU A 155 4.39 9.85 -12.53
N GLU A 156 5.02 9.77 -11.36
CA GLU A 156 6.35 10.35 -11.13
C GLU A 156 7.42 9.67 -11.99
N ALA A 157 7.41 8.33 -12.06
CA ALA A 157 8.36 7.58 -12.88
C ALA A 157 8.25 7.87 -14.39
N ARG A 158 7.13 8.46 -14.84
CA ARG A 158 6.91 8.90 -16.23
C ARG A 158 7.11 10.40 -16.42
N GLY A 159 7.44 11.14 -15.37
CA GLY A 159 7.51 12.60 -15.39
C GLY A 159 6.15 13.28 -15.66
N ALA A 160 5.04 12.56 -15.45
CA ALA A 160 3.69 13.05 -15.75
C ALA A 160 3.09 13.89 -14.61
N ALA A 161 3.49 13.62 -13.37
CA ALA A 161 3.13 14.43 -12.21
C ALA A 161 4.16 14.23 -11.08
N HIS A 162 4.28 15.23 -10.20
CA HIS A 162 5.07 15.13 -8.98
C HIS A 162 4.13 15.18 -7.78
N PRO A 163 3.99 14.08 -7.02
CA PRO A 163 3.11 14.05 -5.85
C PRO A 163 3.62 15.04 -4.82
N LEU A 164 2.69 15.84 -4.28
CA LEU A 164 3.00 16.87 -3.30
C LEU A 164 2.08 16.68 -2.09
N HIS A 165 2.67 16.60 -0.90
CA HIS A 165 1.91 16.49 0.34
C HIS A 165 1.39 17.88 0.74
N ALA A 166 0.13 18.17 0.41
CA ALA A 166 -0.53 19.44 0.72
C ALA A 166 -2.04 19.27 0.87
N ALA A 167 -2.66 20.25 1.55
CA ALA A 167 -4.09 20.47 1.47
C ALA A 167 -4.41 21.34 0.24
N GLY A 168 -5.47 20.99 -0.49
CA GLY A 168 -5.96 21.76 -1.62
C GLY A 168 -7.38 22.25 -1.36
N VAL A 169 -7.65 23.52 -1.64
CA VAL A 169 -9.00 24.11 -1.58
C VAL A 169 -9.29 24.76 -2.94
N ALA A 170 -10.36 24.31 -3.59
CA ALA A 170 -10.90 24.98 -4.75
C ALA A 170 -11.77 26.16 -4.29
N LEU A 171 -11.54 27.34 -4.87
CA LEU A 171 -12.25 28.58 -4.57
C LEU A 171 -12.65 29.22 -5.89
N ASP A 172 -13.91 29.13 -6.32
CA ASP A 172 -14.51 29.79 -7.50
C ASP A 172 -13.51 30.23 -8.60
N GLY A 173 -12.95 29.25 -9.30
CA GLY A 173 -11.99 29.46 -10.42
C GLY A 173 -10.53 29.63 -10.00
N ARG A 174 -10.22 29.50 -8.71
CA ARG A 174 -8.87 29.53 -8.12
C ARG A 174 -8.63 28.25 -7.33
N GLY A 175 -7.36 27.91 -7.16
CA GLY A 175 -6.92 26.85 -6.25
C GLY A 175 -5.97 27.43 -5.23
N LEU A 176 -6.21 27.14 -3.95
CA LEU A 176 -5.23 27.32 -2.89
C LEU A 176 -4.62 25.95 -2.58
N LEU A 177 -3.29 25.90 -2.55
CA LEU A 177 -2.56 24.73 -2.12
C LEU A 177 -1.68 25.10 -0.92
N LEU A 178 -1.92 24.40 0.19
CA LEU A 178 -1.23 24.60 1.47
C LEU A 178 -0.32 23.40 1.71
N ALA A 179 0.95 23.57 1.35
CA ALA A 179 1.99 22.59 1.65
C ALA A 179 2.54 22.82 3.06
N GLY A 180 2.74 21.74 3.81
CA GLY A 180 3.23 21.84 5.19
C GLY A 180 3.47 20.47 5.79
N LEU A 181 4.27 20.43 6.87
CA LEU A 181 4.41 19.23 7.69
C LEU A 181 3.09 18.98 8.46
N PRO A 182 2.76 17.74 8.81
CA PRO A 182 1.60 17.46 9.65
C PRO A 182 1.62 18.30 10.94
N GLY A 183 0.56 19.10 11.16
CA GLY A 183 0.42 19.97 12.33
C GLY A 183 0.94 21.42 12.17
N SER A 184 1.31 21.83 10.95
CA SER A 184 1.60 23.24 10.61
C SER A 184 0.35 24.05 10.27
#